data_AF-A0A847X8F6-F1
#
_entry.id   AF-A0A847X8F6-F1
#
_cell.length_a   1.000
_cell.length_b   1.000
_cell.length_c   1.000
_cell.angle_alpha   90.00
_cell.angle_beta   90.00
_cell.angle_gamma   90.00
#
_symmetry.space_group_name_H-M   'P 1'
#
loop_
_entity.id
_entity.type
_entity.pdbx_description
1 polymer ?
#
loop_
_entity_poly.entity_id
_entity_poly.type
_entity_poly.pdbx_seq_one_letter_code
_entity_poly.pdbx_strand_id
1 'polypeptide(L)'
;MFNKDINEWVELGAGHTAQEITQQPKTWIKTYDIINNLKDELKNFISDVIKHDNHRIIFTGAGTSKFVGNTIKPVLSRNKTLNVDSVGTTDLVVSPELYFNENIPTLLVSFGRSGNSPESIAAVDLVDQISNNVKHLSITCNHEGKLATKEAENFFVIKLPEETNDQSLAMTSSYSNMYLAALLAFNLNKIDNLKEDLEIVSKAGMKFNNEDYATLETLLAEFNLERLIYLGDAQHTGVAQESALKALELSGGKVSVMHNTPLGFRHGPKSFINKKTLITVFLQNDPYVRKYQKDLINEIKAQQDGYQILAVDFQKDPEIEALVDKYMVIQYNKDIENGLEVLNLVMIGQTIAFYKSLMEDLSPDNPSPTGVINRIVQGVVIYPYNKEA
;
A
#
# COMPACT_ATOMS: atom_id res chain seq x y z
N MET A 1 -0.15 4.07 -22.34
CA MET A 1 0.07 3.56 -20.96
C MET A 1 0.92 2.31 -21.10
N PHE A 2 2.08 2.22 -20.44
CA PHE A 2 3.07 1.17 -20.74
C PHE A 2 3.37 1.08 -22.26
N ASN A 3 3.63 2.24 -22.89
CA ASN A 3 3.84 2.43 -24.34
C ASN A 3 2.81 1.81 -25.31
N LYS A 4 1.63 1.43 -24.82
CA LYS A 4 0.52 0.89 -25.62
C LYS A 4 -0.69 1.83 -25.63
N ASP A 5 -1.46 1.82 -26.72
CA ASP A 5 -2.68 2.63 -26.86
C ASP A 5 -3.77 2.14 -25.88
N ILE A 6 -4.62 3.06 -25.42
CA ILE A 6 -5.68 2.73 -24.46
C ILE A 6 -6.71 1.76 -25.05
N ASN A 7 -7.02 1.87 -26.35
CA ASN A 7 -8.01 0.99 -26.97
C ASN A 7 -7.54 -0.47 -26.95
N GLU A 8 -6.25 -0.70 -27.15
CA GLU A 8 -5.67 -2.04 -27.09
C GLU A 8 -5.72 -2.61 -25.65
N TRP A 9 -5.70 -1.77 -24.61
CA TRP A 9 -5.91 -2.22 -23.23
C TRP A 9 -7.39 -2.52 -22.94
N VAL A 10 -8.30 -1.72 -23.49
CA VAL A 10 -9.75 -1.97 -23.37
C VAL A 10 -10.14 -3.30 -23.98
N GLU A 11 -9.57 -3.66 -25.14
CA GLU A 11 -9.80 -4.96 -25.79
C GLU A 11 -9.34 -6.16 -24.93
N LEU A 12 -8.34 -5.96 -24.07
CA LEU A 12 -7.84 -6.96 -23.12
C LEU A 12 -8.57 -6.91 -21.75
N GLY A 13 -9.58 -6.06 -21.59
CA GLY A 13 -10.24 -5.84 -20.31
C GLY A 13 -9.27 -5.33 -19.23
N ALA A 14 -8.33 -4.48 -19.62
CA ALA A 14 -7.20 -4.00 -18.81
C ALA A 14 -7.08 -2.46 -18.81
N GLY A 15 -8.04 -1.76 -19.41
CA GLY A 15 -7.98 -0.31 -19.65
C GLY A 15 -7.97 0.49 -18.36
N HIS A 16 -8.83 0.15 -17.39
CA HIS A 16 -8.89 0.84 -16.11
C HIS A 16 -7.63 0.59 -15.29
N THR A 17 -7.25 -0.67 -15.12
CA THR A 17 -6.10 -1.06 -14.29
C THR A 17 -4.80 -0.48 -14.84
N ALA A 18 -4.60 -0.52 -16.16
CA ALA A 18 -3.42 0.09 -16.79
C ALA A 18 -3.39 1.61 -16.60
N GLN A 19 -4.52 2.29 -16.75
CA GLN A 19 -4.63 3.73 -16.52
C GLN A 19 -4.36 4.08 -15.07
N GLU A 20 -4.96 3.37 -14.13
CA GLU A 20 -4.87 3.64 -12.71
C GLU A 20 -3.46 3.36 -12.16
N ILE A 21 -2.75 2.33 -12.65
CA ILE A 21 -1.34 2.15 -12.31
C ILE A 21 -0.50 3.31 -12.87
N THR A 22 -0.69 3.64 -14.15
CA THR A 22 0.20 4.59 -14.85
C THR A 22 -0.07 6.06 -14.51
N GLN A 23 -1.24 6.41 -13.97
CA GLN A 23 -1.56 7.77 -13.53
C GLN A 23 -0.93 8.13 -12.18
N GLN A 24 -0.50 7.14 -11.39
CA GLN A 24 -0.02 7.33 -10.02
C GLN A 24 0.97 8.50 -9.85
N PRO A 25 2.06 8.61 -10.65
CA PRO A 25 3.00 9.72 -10.53
C PRO A 25 2.36 11.12 -10.61
N LYS A 26 1.34 11.28 -11.46
CA LYS A 26 0.62 12.55 -11.61
C LYS A 26 -0.33 12.79 -10.44
N THR A 27 -1.04 11.76 -10.00
CA THR A 27 -1.98 11.87 -8.87
C THR A 27 -1.27 12.17 -7.56
N TRP A 28 -0.02 11.72 -7.38
CA TRP A 28 0.76 12.03 -6.19
C TRP A 28 1.01 13.53 -6.02
N ILE A 29 1.32 14.24 -7.11
CA ILE A 29 1.49 15.70 -7.09
C ILE A 29 0.17 16.39 -6.73
N LYS A 30 -0.95 15.94 -7.29
CA LYS A 30 -2.28 16.46 -6.93
C LYS A 30 -2.61 16.23 -5.46
N THR A 31 -2.28 15.05 -4.93
CA THR A 31 -2.45 14.72 -3.50
C THR A 31 -1.58 15.63 -2.63
N TYR A 32 -0.34 15.92 -3.03
CA TYR A 32 0.48 16.92 -2.35
C TYR A 32 -0.20 18.29 -2.30
N ASP A 33 -0.70 18.78 -3.43
CA ASP A 33 -1.36 20.08 -3.50
C ASP A 33 -2.59 20.15 -2.59
N ILE A 34 -3.39 19.06 -2.53
CA ILE A 34 -4.53 18.94 -1.61
C ILE A 34 -4.07 19.08 -0.15
N ILE A 35 -3.08 18.29 0.27
CA ILE A 35 -2.62 18.34 1.67
C ILE A 35 -1.97 19.67 2.01
N ASN A 36 -1.21 20.25 1.08
CA ASN A 36 -0.57 21.54 1.28
C ASN A 36 -1.59 22.68 1.44
N ASN A 37 -2.69 22.64 0.68
CA ASN A 37 -3.78 23.61 0.83
C ASN A 37 -4.52 23.46 2.17
N LEU A 38 -4.58 22.24 2.71
CA LEU A 38 -5.22 21.93 3.99
C LEU A 38 -4.26 22.00 5.19
N LYS A 39 -3.00 22.43 4.98
CA LYS A 39 -1.89 22.28 5.95
C LYS A 39 -2.21 22.85 7.33
N ASP A 40 -2.72 24.08 7.40
CA ASP A 40 -2.95 24.74 8.70
C ASP A 40 -4.14 24.14 9.45
N GLU A 41 -5.22 23.82 8.73
CA GLU A 41 -6.41 23.19 9.30
C GLU A 41 -6.10 21.77 9.80
N LEU A 42 -5.40 20.96 8.99
CA LEU A 42 -4.95 19.62 9.37
C LEU A 42 -4.01 19.66 10.57
N LYS A 43 -3.06 20.60 10.59
CA LYS A 43 -2.12 20.75 11.70
C LYS A 43 -2.87 21.01 13.00
N ASN A 44 -3.84 21.92 13.01
CA ASN A 44 -4.64 22.22 14.18
C ASN A 44 -5.47 20.99 14.62
N PHE A 45 -6.14 20.33 13.66
CA PHE A 45 -6.99 19.18 13.93
C PHE A 45 -6.21 18.01 14.58
N ILE A 46 -5.04 17.67 14.03
CA ILE A 46 -4.17 16.60 14.54
C ILE A 46 -3.53 17.00 15.88
N SER A 47 -3.07 18.25 16.01
CA SER A 47 -2.41 18.75 17.23
C SER A 47 -3.31 18.65 18.47
N ASP A 48 -4.62 18.77 18.29
CA ASP A 48 -5.57 18.60 19.39
C ASP A 48 -5.56 17.22 20.02
N VAL A 49 -5.14 16.18 19.29
CA VAL A 49 -5.01 14.84 19.85
C VAL A 49 -3.58 14.60 20.31
N ILE A 50 -2.59 14.91 19.46
CA ILE A 50 -1.19 14.53 19.72
C ILE A 50 -0.51 15.39 20.80
N LYS A 51 -1.15 16.47 21.27
CA LYS A 51 -0.71 17.25 22.44
C LYS A 51 -0.75 16.47 23.76
N HIS A 52 -1.47 15.35 23.80
CA HIS A 52 -1.56 14.49 24.98
C HIS A 52 -0.50 13.39 24.89
N ASP A 53 0.38 13.23 25.89
CA ASP A 53 1.48 12.25 25.83
C ASP A 53 1.01 10.80 25.66
N ASN A 54 -0.16 10.47 26.20
CA ASN A 54 -0.75 9.13 26.12
C ASN A 54 -1.66 8.92 24.90
N HIS A 55 -1.72 9.87 23.94
CA HIS A 55 -2.60 9.77 22.77
C HIS A 55 -2.35 8.48 21.99
N ARG A 56 -3.30 8.12 21.11
CA ARG A 56 -3.11 7.08 20.10
C ARG A 56 -3.55 7.56 18.73
N ILE A 57 -2.83 7.12 17.70
CA ILE A 57 -3.21 7.26 16.30
C ILE A 57 -3.46 5.87 15.77
N ILE A 58 -4.70 5.57 15.37
CA ILE A 58 -5.07 4.24 14.86
C ILE A 58 -5.37 4.38 13.37
N PHE A 59 -4.50 3.81 12.55
CA PHE A 59 -4.71 3.67 11.11
C PHE A 59 -5.62 2.47 10.82
N THR A 60 -6.77 2.72 10.20
CA THR A 60 -7.79 1.69 9.98
C THR A 60 -8.31 1.66 8.55
N GLY A 61 -8.66 0.46 8.09
CA GLY A 61 -9.22 0.18 6.76
C GLY A 61 -9.47 -1.32 6.59
N ALA A 62 -10.09 -1.72 5.47
CA ALA A 62 -10.30 -3.13 5.09
C ALA A 62 -9.45 -3.50 3.86
N GLY A 63 -8.94 -4.73 3.82
CA GLY A 63 -8.12 -5.22 2.70
C GLY A 63 -6.91 -4.32 2.43
N THR A 64 -6.70 -3.92 1.16
CA THR A 64 -5.64 -2.97 0.78
C THR A 64 -5.67 -1.67 1.59
N SER A 65 -6.83 -1.15 2.00
CA SER A 65 -6.89 0.03 2.87
C SER A 65 -6.26 -0.20 4.25
N LYS A 66 -6.34 -1.42 4.81
CA LYS A 66 -5.62 -1.78 6.05
C LYS A 66 -4.11 -1.72 5.81
N PHE A 67 -3.67 -2.16 4.64
CA PHE A 67 -2.24 -2.24 4.33
C PHE A 67 -1.61 -0.86 4.18
N VAL A 68 -2.38 0.20 3.88
CA VAL A 68 -1.90 1.59 4.00
C VAL A 68 -1.38 1.84 5.43
N GLY A 69 -2.16 1.45 6.44
CA GLY A 69 -1.80 1.55 7.85
C GLY A 69 -0.56 0.73 8.21
N ASN A 70 -0.49 -0.52 7.75
CA ASN A 70 0.68 -1.39 7.98
C ASN A 70 1.96 -0.82 7.35
N THR A 71 1.86 -0.18 6.18
CA THR A 71 2.99 0.43 5.49
C THR A 71 3.45 1.73 6.16
N ILE A 72 2.52 2.60 6.58
CA ILE A 72 2.85 3.91 7.16
C ILE A 72 3.29 3.85 8.62
N LYS A 73 2.78 2.86 9.39
CA LYS A 73 3.12 2.68 10.82
C LYS A 73 4.63 2.72 11.10
N PRO A 74 5.48 1.89 10.47
CA PRO A 74 6.93 1.90 10.73
C PRO A 74 7.59 3.23 10.32
N VAL A 75 7.08 3.92 9.30
CA VAL A 75 7.59 5.23 8.87
C VAL A 75 7.36 6.28 9.96
N LEU A 76 6.13 6.38 10.48
CA LEU A 76 5.79 7.36 11.51
C LEU A 76 6.32 7.00 12.90
N SER A 77 6.54 5.71 13.18
CA SER A 77 7.18 5.23 14.42
C SER A 77 8.64 5.67 14.58
N ARG A 78 9.25 6.24 13.52
CA ARG A 78 10.56 6.92 13.63
C ARG A 78 10.44 8.18 14.49
N ASN A 79 9.30 8.87 14.45
CA ASN A 79 9.00 9.92 15.40
C ASN A 79 8.53 9.28 16.72
N LYS A 80 9.41 9.27 17.73
CA LYS A 80 9.16 8.65 19.04
C LYS A 80 8.08 9.35 19.87
N THR A 81 7.62 10.51 19.46
CA THR A 81 6.50 11.20 20.12
C THR A 81 5.14 10.75 19.60
N LEU A 82 5.07 9.98 18.51
CA LEU A 82 3.80 9.51 17.95
C LEU A 82 3.52 8.07 18.37
N ASN A 83 2.35 7.86 18.98
CA ASN A 83 1.88 6.53 19.37
C ASN A 83 0.98 5.95 18.28
N VAL A 84 1.60 5.38 17.26
CA VAL A 84 0.92 4.89 16.05
C VAL A 84 0.64 3.40 16.10
N ASP A 85 -0.56 3.02 15.66
CA ASP A 85 -0.96 1.63 15.47
C ASP A 85 -1.72 1.43 14.16
N SER A 86 -1.83 0.19 13.70
CA SER A 86 -2.65 -0.17 12.56
C SER A 86 -3.54 -1.36 12.88
N VAL A 87 -4.85 -1.13 12.78
CA VAL A 87 -5.88 -2.10 13.14
C VAL A 87 -6.91 -2.11 12.02
N GLY A 88 -7.18 -3.27 11.43
CA GLY A 88 -8.17 -3.36 10.36
C GLY A 88 -9.56 -2.99 10.86
N THR A 89 -10.39 -2.37 10.01
CA THR A 89 -11.81 -2.17 10.35
C THR A 89 -12.50 -3.51 10.60
N THR A 90 -12.07 -4.55 9.90
CA THR A 90 -12.49 -5.95 10.08
C THR A 90 -12.18 -6.51 11.46
N ASP A 91 -11.13 -6.02 12.12
CA ASP A 91 -10.73 -6.45 13.47
C ASP A 91 -11.43 -5.55 14.51
N LEU A 92 -11.43 -4.23 14.26
CA LEU A 92 -11.98 -3.21 15.15
C LEU A 92 -13.49 -3.37 15.36
N VAL A 93 -14.25 -3.68 14.31
CA VAL A 93 -15.71 -3.88 14.38
C VAL A 93 -16.07 -5.13 15.18
N VAL A 94 -15.23 -6.17 15.13
CA VAL A 94 -15.52 -7.47 15.77
C VAL A 94 -15.09 -7.48 17.24
N SER A 95 -14.00 -6.79 17.59
CA SER A 95 -13.46 -6.82 18.95
C SER A 95 -12.92 -5.44 19.37
N PRO A 96 -13.78 -4.41 19.46
CA PRO A 96 -13.34 -3.04 19.68
C PRO A 96 -12.55 -2.85 20.97
N GLU A 97 -12.91 -3.56 22.05
CA GLU A 97 -12.28 -3.43 23.37
C GLU A 97 -10.81 -3.85 23.40
N LEU A 98 -10.35 -4.68 22.44
CA LEU A 98 -8.94 -5.06 22.32
C LEU A 98 -8.08 -3.93 21.76
N TYR A 99 -8.69 -3.05 20.98
CA TYR A 99 -7.97 -2.07 20.15
C TYR A 99 -8.23 -0.63 20.59
N PHE A 100 -9.32 -0.37 21.28
CA PHE A 100 -9.78 0.96 21.63
C PHE A 100 -9.99 1.10 23.15
N ASN A 101 -9.49 2.20 23.71
CA ASN A 101 -9.63 2.53 25.13
C ASN A 101 -10.25 3.91 25.25
N GLU A 102 -11.42 3.98 25.87
CA GLU A 102 -12.22 5.20 25.95
C GLU A 102 -11.56 6.35 26.71
N ASN A 103 -10.59 6.05 27.58
CA ASN A 103 -9.86 7.03 28.40
C ASN A 103 -8.63 7.61 27.69
N ILE A 104 -8.32 7.16 26.47
CA ILE A 104 -7.14 7.58 25.71
C ILE A 104 -7.57 8.47 24.55
N PRO A 105 -7.07 9.73 24.47
CA PRO A 105 -7.29 10.59 23.31
C PRO A 105 -6.86 9.89 22.03
N THR A 106 -7.78 9.66 21.11
CA THR A 106 -7.53 8.86 19.92
C THR A 106 -7.82 9.63 18.64
N LEU A 107 -6.90 9.56 17.68
CA LEU A 107 -7.11 9.95 16.30
C LEU A 107 -7.32 8.68 15.48
N LEU A 108 -8.56 8.42 15.07
CA LEU A 108 -8.90 7.32 14.18
C LEU A 108 -8.72 7.79 12.72
N VAL A 109 -7.70 7.27 12.04
CA VAL A 109 -7.41 7.60 10.63
C VAL A 109 -8.00 6.52 9.74
N SER A 110 -9.12 6.82 9.09
CA SER A 110 -9.91 5.86 8.31
C SER A 110 -9.59 5.95 6.80
N PHE A 111 -9.16 4.85 6.22
CA PHE A 111 -8.85 4.71 4.80
C PHE A 111 -9.96 4.00 4.04
N GLY A 112 -10.42 4.57 2.92
CA GLY A 112 -11.40 3.91 2.05
C GLY A 112 -11.40 4.44 0.62
N ARG A 113 -11.19 3.56 -0.37
CA ARG A 113 -11.38 3.92 -1.79
C ARG A 113 -12.82 4.37 -2.07
N SER A 114 -13.80 3.50 -1.80
CA SER A 114 -15.21 3.78 -2.09
C SER A 114 -15.90 4.58 -0.98
N GLY A 115 -15.29 4.64 0.21
CA GLY A 115 -15.90 5.22 1.41
C GLY A 115 -17.20 4.54 1.87
N ASN A 116 -17.53 3.36 1.34
CA ASN A 116 -18.85 2.73 1.49
C ASN A 116 -18.81 1.30 2.06
N SER A 117 -17.63 0.78 2.42
CA SER A 117 -17.55 -0.52 3.11
C SER A 117 -18.37 -0.46 4.41
N PRO A 118 -19.28 -1.43 4.66
CA PRO A 118 -20.03 -1.49 5.91
C PRO A 118 -19.12 -1.47 7.13
N GLU A 119 -17.98 -2.16 7.07
CA GLU A 119 -17.00 -2.21 8.15
C GLU A 119 -16.33 -0.85 8.40
N SER A 120 -16.05 -0.07 7.34
CA SER A 120 -15.50 1.28 7.49
C SER A 120 -16.45 2.21 8.23
N ILE A 121 -17.75 2.14 7.92
CA ILE A 121 -18.76 2.98 8.58
C ILE A 121 -19.02 2.50 10.00
N ALA A 122 -19.14 1.19 10.18
CA ALA A 122 -19.30 0.58 11.49
C ALA A 122 -18.14 0.90 12.42
N ALA A 123 -16.89 0.88 11.95
CA ALA A 123 -15.72 1.22 12.76
C ALA A 123 -15.78 2.65 13.32
N VAL A 124 -16.15 3.62 12.47
CA VAL A 124 -16.32 5.02 12.87
C VAL A 124 -17.45 5.15 13.90
N ASP A 125 -18.62 4.61 13.60
CA ASP A 125 -19.81 4.71 14.45
C ASP A 125 -19.60 4.01 15.81
N LEU A 126 -18.91 2.86 15.81
CA LEU A 126 -18.57 2.08 17.00
C LEU A 126 -17.61 2.83 17.92
N VAL A 127 -16.59 3.47 17.35
CA VAL A 127 -15.63 4.23 18.14
C VAL A 127 -16.28 5.48 18.75
N ASP A 128 -17.14 6.18 18.01
CA ASP A 128 -17.95 7.29 18.55
C ASP A 128 -18.92 6.80 19.65
N GLN A 129 -19.49 5.60 19.52
CA GLN A 129 -20.33 5.01 20.56
C GLN A 129 -19.55 4.75 21.86
N ILE A 130 -18.26 4.37 21.76
CA ILE A 130 -17.45 3.97 22.92
C ILE A 130 -16.81 5.17 23.61
N SER A 131 -16.39 6.22 22.88
CA SER A 131 -15.72 7.37 23.50
C SER A 131 -16.02 8.69 22.81
N ASN A 132 -16.19 9.72 23.63
CA ASN A 132 -16.26 11.12 23.20
C ASN A 132 -14.87 11.76 23.02
N ASN A 133 -13.78 11.03 23.29
CA ASN A 133 -12.40 11.52 23.19
C ASN A 133 -11.71 11.02 21.91
N VAL A 134 -12.46 10.98 20.82
CA VAL A 134 -12.00 10.56 19.51
C VAL A 134 -12.16 11.70 18.50
N LYS A 135 -11.13 11.89 17.67
CA LYS A 135 -11.22 12.60 16.41
C LYS A 135 -11.04 11.64 15.25
N HIS A 136 -11.74 11.90 14.16
CA HIS A 136 -11.73 11.07 12.95
C HIS A 136 -11.08 11.83 11.79
N LEU A 137 -10.03 11.26 11.21
CA LEU A 137 -9.44 11.73 9.97
C LEU A 137 -9.74 10.73 8.87
N SER A 138 -10.71 11.02 8.02
CA SER A 138 -11.05 10.18 6.87
C SER A 138 -10.19 10.56 5.66
N ILE A 139 -9.51 9.59 5.06
CA ILE A 139 -8.77 9.74 3.80
C ILE A 139 -9.42 8.82 2.77
N THR A 140 -10.09 9.41 1.79
CA THR A 140 -11.00 8.68 0.88
C THR A 140 -10.93 9.20 -0.55
N CYS A 141 -11.16 8.30 -1.51
CA CYS A 141 -11.13 8.64 -2.93
C CYS A 141 -12.51 8.97 -3.50
N ASN A 142 -13.57 8.41 -2.94
CA ASN A 142 -14.95 8.65 -3.39
C ASN A 142 -15.55 9.84 -2.64
N HIS A 143 -15.78 10.95 -3.33
CA HIS A 143 -16.31 12.20 -2.76
C HIS A 143 -17.77 12.07 -2.31
N GLU A 144 -18.50 11.10 -2.85
CA GLU A 144 -19.89 10.78 -2.51
C GLU A 144 -19.99 9.60 -1.51
N GLY A 145 -18.86 9.01 -1.13
CA GLY A 145 -18.82 7.90 -0.17
C GLY A 145 -19.27 8.34 1.22
N LYS A 146 -19.84 7.42 1.99
CA LYS A 146 -20.31 7.71 3.36
C LYS A 146 -19.21 8.25 4.27
N LEU A 147 -17.95 7.81 4.13
CA LEU A 147 -16.81 8.40 4.84
C LEU A 147 -16.54 9.87 4.45
N ALA A 148 -16.81 10.24 3.20
CA ALA A 148 -16.52 11.56 2.65
C ALA A 148 -17.58 12.62 2.98
N THR A 149 -18.77 12.18 3.38
CA THR A 149 -19.94 13.02 3.69
C THR A 149 -20.24 13.10 5.18
N LYS A 150 -19.39 12.52 6.04
CA LYS A 150 -19.45 12.72 7.50
C LYS A 150 -19.06 14.16 7.83
N GLU A 151 -19.96 14.89 8.49
CA GLU A 151 -19.76 16.27 8.92
C GLU A 151 -20.08 16.41 10.41
N ALA A 152 -19.06 16.63 11.22
CA ALA A 152 -19.16 16.98 12.64
C ALA A 152 -17.83 17.58 13.12
N GLU A 153 -17.82 18.25 14.28
CA GLU A 153 -16.63 18.95 14.80
C GLU A 153 -15.42 18.03 15.02
N ASN A 154 -15.67 16.77 15.40
CA ASN A 154 -14.63 15.76 15.59
C ASN A 154 -14.22 15.03 14.30
N PHE A 155 -14.69 15.45 13.12
CA PHE A 155 -14.36 14.86 11.83
C PHE A 155 -13.56 15.81 10.95
N PHE A 156 -12.54 15.28 10.29
CA PHE A 156 -11.82 15.92 9.20
C PHE A 156 -11.73 14.96 8.02
N VAL A 157 -12.08 15.44 6.82
CA VAL A 157 -12.11 14.61 5.61
C VAL A 157 -11.10 15.13 4.60
N ILE A 158 -10.14 14.29 4.23
CA ILE A 158 -9.27 14.48 3.06
C ILE A 158 -9.89 13.73 1.89
N LYS A 159 -10.40 14.48 0.92
CA LYS A 159 -10.87 13.95 -0.37
C LYS A 159 -9.71 13.94 -1.36
N LEU A 160 -9.30 12.76 -1.81
CA LEU A 160 -8.22 12.58 -2.78
C LEU A 160 -8.69 12.94 -4.21
N PRO A 161 -7.79 13.07 -5.20
CA PRO A 161 -8.20 13.36 -6.58
C PRO A 161 -9.21 12.33 -7.08
N GLU A 162 -10.24 12.78 -7.81
CA GLU A 162 -11.38 11.93 -8.23
C GLU A 162 -10.93 10.69 -9.01
N GLU A 163 -9.90 10.83 -9.85
CA GLU A 163 -9.36 9.72 -10.63
C GLU A 163 -8.73 8.61 -9.77
N THR A 164 -8.45 8.87 -8.49
CA THR A 164 -7.93 7.86 -7.54
C THR A 164 -9.02 6.97 -6.97
N ASN A 165 -10.29 7.22 -7.28
CA ASN A 165 -11.38 6.28 -7.03
C ASN A 165 -11.35 5.18 -8.09
N ASP A 166 -10.34 4.31 -8.01
CA ASP A 166 -10.05 3.24 -8.97
C ASP A 166 -11.34 2.48 -9.35
N GLN A 167 -11.63 2.41 -10.65
CA GLN A 167 -12.74 1.69 -11.25
C GLN A 167 -12.46 0.20 -11.38
N SER A 168 -11.19 -0.20 -11.50
CA SER A 168 -10.83 -1.62 -11.45
C SER A 168 -11.14 -2.25 -10.09
N LEU A 169 -11.22 -3.59 -10.06
CA LEU A 169 -11.40 -4.34 -8.81
C LEU A 169 -10.25 -4.05 -7.84
N ALA A 170 -9.01 -4.13 -8.35
CA ALA A 170 -7.79 -3.95 -7.57
C ALA A 170 -7.55 -2.48 -7.23
N MET A 171 -7.28 -2.18 -5.96
CA MET A 171 -6.82 -0.85 -5.57
C MET A 171 -5.37 -0.63 -6.05
N THR A 172 -5.13 0.46 -6.79
CA THR A 172 -3.80 0.85 -7.29
C THR A 172 -3.49 2.29 -6.87
N SER A 173 -3.99 3.29 -7.61
CA SER A 173 -3.78 4.70 -7.28
C SER A 173 -4.48 5.13 -6.00
N SER A 174 -5.59 4.49 -5.64
CA SER A 174 -6.22 4.67 -4.33
C SER A 174 -5.26 4.36 -3.17
N TYR A 175 -4.58 3.22 -3.21
CA TYR A 175 -3.63 2.81 -2.16
C TYR A 175 -2.49 3.81 -2.01
N SER A 176 -1.81 4.14 -3.12
CA SER A 176 -0.60 4.99 -3.07
C SER A 176 -0.92 6.43 -2.68
N ASN A 177 -2.08 6.97 -3.10
CA ASN A 177 -2.49 8.32 -2.71
C ASN A 177 -3.00 8.38 -1.26
N MET A 178 -3.68 7.35 -0.75
CA MET A 178 -4.05 7.29 0.67
C MET A 178 -2.80 7.21 1.57
N TYR A 179 -1.80 6.40 1.17
CA TYR A 179 -0.51 6.35 1.85
C TYR A 179 0.18 7.71 1.85
N LEU A 180 0.29 8.37 0.69
CA LEU A 180 0.94 9.67 0.57
C LEU A 180 0.22 10.75 1.40
N ALA A 181 -1.11 10.79 1.35
CA ALA A 181 -1.88 11.75 2.12
C ALA A 181 -1.64 11.60 3.63
N ALA A 182 -1.61 10.37 4.15
CA ALA A 182 -1.27 10.11 5.54
C ALA A 182 0.18 10.53 5.85
N LEU A 183 1.14 10.16 5.00
CA LEU A 183 2.54 10.55 5.18
C LEU A 183 2.70 12.08 5.29
N LEU A 184 2.07 12.84 4.39
CA LEU A 184 2.12 14.30 4.37
C LEU A 184 1.40 14.91 5.58
N ALA A 185 0.22 14.39 5.94
CA ALA A 185 -0.58 14.88 7.08
C ALA A 185 0.15 14.78 8.42
N PHE A 186 1.04 13.79 8.59
CA PHE A 186 1.86 13.65 9.80
C PHE A 186 3.27 14.28 9.67
N ASN A 187 3.58 14.93 8.56
CA ASN A 187 4.85 15.63 8.32
C ASN A 187 4.65 17.07 7.78
N LEU A 188 3.56 17.73 8.19
CA LEU A 188 3.18 19.07 7.71
C LEU A 188 4.27 20.13 7.95
N ASN A 189 5.08 19.99 8.99
CA ASN A 189 6.21 20.89 9.27
C ASN A 189 7.37 20.77 8.26
N LYS A 190 7.42 19.67 7.50
CA LYS A 190 8.44 19.38 6.48
C LYS A 190 7.86 19.32 5.07
N ILE A 191 6.60 19.72 4.88
CA ILE A 191 5.87 19.53 3.62
C ILE A 191 6.61 20.15 2.42
N ASP A 192 7.22 21.33 2.60
CA ASP A 192 7.96 22.01 1.53
C ASP A 192 9.18 21.20 1.06
N ASN A 193 9.91 20.58 2.00
CA ASN A 193 11.02 19.67 1.66
C ASN A 193 10.53 18.38 0.98
N LEU A 194 9.39 17.85 1.44
CA LEU A 194 8.78 16.65 0.87
C LEU A 194 8.30 16.88 -0.57
N LYS A 195 8.03 18.12 -0.99
CA LYS A 195 7.66 18.43 -2.37
C LYS A 195 8.77 18.06 -3.35
N GLU A 196 10.00 18.49 -3.07
CA GLU A 196 11.15 18.23 -3.94
C GLU A 196 11.44 16.73 -4.02
N ASP A 197 11.39 16.02 -2.89
CA ASP A 197 11.54 14.56 -2.83
C ASP A 197 10.45 13.86 -3.64
N LEU A 198 9.20 14.32 -3.50
CA LEU A 198 8.05 13.75 -4.21
C LEU A 198 8.15 13.97 -5.72
N GLU A 199 8.64 15.13 -6.18
CA GLU A 199 8.86 15.38 -7.60
C GLU A 199 9.90 14.41 -8.19
N ILE A 200 10.93 14.06 -7.43
CA ILE A 200 11.93 13.06 -7.83
C ILE A 200 11.31 11.66 -7.91
N VAL A 201 10.56 11.26 -6.89
CA VAL A 201 9.83 9.98 -6.82
C VAL A 201 8.79 9.85 -7.93
N SER A 202 8.08 10.94 -8.22
CA SER A 202 7.13 11.03 -9.34
C SER A 202 7.84 10.86 -10.69
N LYS A 203 8.96 11.55 -10.92
CA LYS A 203 9.77 11.39 -12.15
C LYS A 203 10.27 9.95 -12.32
N ALA A 204 10.74 9.31 -11.24
CA ALA A 204 11.14 7.90 -11.27
C ALA A 204 9.96 6.97 -11.63
N GLY A 205 8.76 7.26 -11.11
CA GLY A 205 7.55 6.51 -11.46
C GLY A 205 7.12 6.71 -12.92
N MET A 206 7.28 7.92 -13.47
CA MET A 206 7.05 8.19 -14.89
C MET A 206 8.05 7.44 -15.78
N LYS A 207 9.34 7.44 -15.41
CA LYS A 207 10.37 6.65 -16.08
C LYS A 207 10.02 5.17 -16.07
N PHE A 208 9.61 4.64 -14.93
CA PHE A 208 9.17 3.25 -14.81
C PHE A 208 8.02 2.92 -15.78
N ASN A 209 7.00 3.78 -15.85
CA ASN A 209 5.85 3.58 -16.75
C ASN A 209 6.21 3.61 -18.25
N ASN A 210 7.29 4.29 -18.63
CA ASN A 210 7.69 4.47 -20.02
C ASN A 210 8.81 3.51 -20.45
N GLU A 211 9.61 3.02 -19.52
CA GLU A 211 10.84 2.28 -19.82
C GLU A 211 10.95 1.02 -18.97
N ASP A 212 11.06 1.18 -17.64
CA ASP A 212 11.53 0.08 -16.79
C ASP A 212 10.49 -1.04 -16.61
N TYR A 213 9.19 -0.79 -16.84
CA TYR A 213 8.14 -1.81 -16.79
C TYR A 213 8.41 -3.00 -17.72
N ALA A 214 9.05 -2.76 -18.88
CA ALA A 214 9.32 -3.79 -19.89
C ALA A 214 10.25 -4.90 -19.35
N THR A 215 11.08 -4.58 -18.35
CA THR A 215 11.92 -5.57 -17.65
C THR A 215 11.06 -6.61 -16.93
N LEU A 216 9.97 -6.17 -16.29
CA LEU A 216 9.05 -7.05 -15.57
C LEU A 216 8.20 -7.86 -16.54
N GLU A 217 7.70 -7.23 -17.59
CA GLU A 217 6.96 -7.92 -18.67
C GLU A 217 7.80 -9.05 -19.28
N THR A 218 9.07 -8.77 -19.62
CA THR A 218 10.00 -9.76 -20.18
C THR A 218 10.27 -10.89 -19.19
N LEU A 219 10.58 -10.56 -17.92
CA LEU A 219 10.79 -11.57 -16.87
C LEU A 219 9.59 -12.52 -16.74
N LEU A 220 8.38 -11.98 -16.75
CA LEU A 220 7.17 -12.78 -16.60
C LEU A 220 6.85 -13.61 -17.84
N ALA A 221 7.18 -13.13 -19.04
CA ALA A 221 7.00 -13.87 -20.29
C ALA A 221 7.98 -15.05 -20.42
N GLU A 222 9.20 -14.90 -19.90
CA GLU A 222 10.25 -15.92 -19.97
C GLU A 222 10.15 -16.98 -18.86
N PHE A 223 9.48 -16.66 -17.75
CA PHE A 223 9.42 -17.51 -16.57
C PHE A 223 8.00 -18.06 -16.31
N ASN A 224 7.86 -19.39 -16.28
CA ASN A 224 6.59 -20.04 -15.93
C ASN A 224 6.29 -19.92 -14.42
N LEU A 225 5.81 -18.74 -14.05
CA LEU A 225 5.51 -18.33 -12.68
C LEU A 225 4.19 -18.94 -12.18
N GLU A 226 4.25 -19.66 -11.07
CA GLU A 226 3.06 -20.14 -10.33
C GLU A 226 3.03 -19.66 -8.88
N ARG A 227 4.17 -19.19 -8.36
CA ARG A 227 4.31 -18.74 -6.97
C ARG A 227 5.04 -17.41 -6.87
N LEU A 228 4.47 -16.45 -6.15
CA LEU A 228 5.11 -15.18 -5.85
C LEU A 228 5.44 -15.07 -4.37
N ILE A 229 6.66 -14.63 -4.07
CA ILE A 229 7.09 -14.28 -2.71
C ILE A 229 7.57 -12.83 -2.75
N TYR A 230 6.96 -11.97 -1.92
CA TYR A 230 7.43 -10.60 -1.71
C TYR A 230 8.11 -10.47 -0.34
N LEU A 231 9.33 -9.97 -0.32
CA LEU A 231 10.11 -9.79 0.90
C LEU A 231 10.45 -8.32 1.11
N GLY A 232 10.24 -7.81 2.31
CA GLY A 232 10.61 -6.45 2.68
C GLY A 232 10.70 -6.27 4.19
N ASP A 233 11.52 -5.32 4.62
CA ASP A 233 11.65 -4.94 6.03
C ASP A 233 10.97 -3.60 6.30
N ALA A 234 10.53 -3.39 7.55
CA ALA A 234 9.86 -2.17 7.99
C ALA A 234 8.70 -1.78 7.05
N GLN A 235 8.70 -0.57 6.48
CA GLN A 235 7.67 -0.10 5.57
C GLN A 235 7.56 -0.94 4.28
N HIS A 236 8.65 -1.59 3.85
CA HIS A 236 8.61 -2.49 2.69
C HIS A 236 7.87 -3.81 2.99
N THR A 237 7.67 -4.17 4.27
CA THR A 237 6.81 -5.30 4.64
C THR A 237 5.36 -5.04 4.24
N GLY A 238 4.88 -3.81 4.44
CA GLY A 238 3.54 -3.41 4.02
C GLY A 238 3.40 -3.36 2.50
N VAL A 239 4.44 -2.92 1.79
CA VAL A 239 4.49 -3.02 0.31
C VAL A 239 4.48 -4.46 -0.17
N ALA A 240 5.24 -5.35 0.48
CA ALA A 240 5.25 -6.77 0.18
C ALA A 240 3.87 -7.41 0.39
N GLN A 241 3.19 -7.04 1.48
CA GLN A 241 1.83 -7.48 1.79
C GLN A 241 0.82 -7.03 0.72
N GLU A 242 0.85 -5.76 0.33
CA GLU A 242 -0.02 -5.21 -0.72
C GLU A 242 0.29 -5.84 -2.09
N SER A 243 1.56 -6.00 -2.44
CA SER A 243 1.99 -6.62 -3.68
C SER A 243 1.52 -8.09 -3.78
N ALA A 244 1.60 -8.83 -2.67
CA ALA A 244 1.08 -10.19 -2.59
C ALA A 244 -0.43 -10.22 -2.82
N LEU A 245 -1.19 -9.31 -2.19
CA LEU A 245 -2.65 -9.25 -2.39
C LEU A 245 -3.02 -8.89 -3.83
N LYS A 246 -2.34 -7.92 -4.45
CA LYS A 246 -2.55 -7.58 -5.87
C LYS A 246 -2.32 -8.78 -6.77
N ALA A 247 -1.24 -9.52 -6.56
CA ALA A 247 -0.96 -10.73 -7.32
C ALA A 247 -2.04 -11.81 -7.12
N LEU A 248 -2.59 -11.95 -5.91
CA LEU A 248 -3.67 -12.89 -5.63
C LEU A 248 -4.98 -12.48 -6.32
N GLU A 249 -5.38 -11.23 -6.16
CA GLU A 249 -6.62 -10.67 -6.72
C GLU A 249 -6.59 -10.71 -8.24
N LEU A 250 -5.54 -10.18 -8.86
CA LEU A 250 -5.43 -10.06 -10.31
C LEU A 250 -5.18 -11.42 -11.01
N SER A 251 -4.65 -12.42 -10.31
CA SER A 251 -4.56 -13.78 -10.85
C SER A 251 -5.81 -14.64 -10.62
N GLY A 252 -6.87 -14.09 -10.03
CA GLY A 252 -8.08 -14.85 -9.68
C GLY A 252 -7.78 -16.05 -8.76
N GLY A 253 -6.73 -15.95 -7.92
CA GLY A 253 -6.28 -17.04 -7.05
C GLY A 253 -5.46 -18.15 -7.71
N LYS A 254 -5.16 -18.06 -9.02
CA LYS A 254 -4.35 -19.07 -9.73
C LYS A 254 -2.89 -19.07 -9.29
N VAL A 255 -2.35 -17.91 -8.93
CA VAL A 255 -0.98 -17.78 -8.43
C VAL A 255 -0.99 -17.87 -6.91
N SER A 256 -0.18 -18.78 -6.37
CA SER A 256 0.00 -18.84 -4.91
C SER A 256 0.94 -17.72 -4.48
N VAL A 257 0.54 -16.91 -3.50
CA VAL A 257 1.30 -15.75 -3.07
C VAL A 257 1.70 -15.84 -1.60
N MET A 258 2.81 -15.22 -1.25
CA MET A 258 3.24 -15.02 0.12
C MET A 258 3.97 -13.69 0.25
N HIS A 259 3.91 -13.09 1.45
CA HIS A 259 4.82 -12.02 1.84
C HIS A 259 5.50 -12.36 3.17
N ASN A 260 6.70 -11.83 3.40
CA ASN A 260 7.39 -11.97 4.68
C ASN A 260 8.46 -10.88 4.87
N THR A 261 9.08 -10.84 6.04
CA THR A 261 10.37 -10.14 6.21
C THR A 261 11.50 -11.08 5.79
N PRO A 262 12.63 -10.56 5.28
CA PRO A 262 13.80 -11.38 4.95
C PRO A 262 14.27 -12.32 6.07
N LEU A 263 14.34 -11.85 7.32
CA LEU A 263 14.69 -12.73 8.45
C LEU A 263 13.56 -13.72 8.77
N GLY A 264 12.32 -13.23 8.87
CA GLY A 264 11.14 -14.05 9.19
C GLY A 264 10.93 -15.20 8.21
N PHE A 265 11.29 -14.99 6.94
CA PHE A 265 11.15 -15.97 5.87
C PHE A 265 11.86 -17.29 6.17
N ARG A 266 12.98 -17.28 6.90
CA ARG A 266 13.75 -18.49 7.26
C ARG A 266 13.00 -19.44 8.19
N HIS A 267 12.04 -18.93 8.96
CA HIS A 267 11.43 -19.66 10.06
C HIS A 267 10.21 -20.51 9.63
N GLY A 268 10.37 -21.24 8.51
CA GLY A 268 9.30 -22.06 7.91
C GLY A 268 8.83 -21.57 6.54
N PRO A 269 8.44 -20.28 6.36
CA PRO A 269 7.89 -19.76 5.10
C PRO A 269 8.75 -20.06 3.86
N LYS A 270 10.07 -20.16 4.00
CA LYS A 270 11.02 -20.55 2.95
C LYS A 270 10.69 -21.89 2.27
N SER A 271 9.96 -22.80 2.93
CA SER A 271 9.49 -24.06 2.32
C SER A 271 8.48 -23.84 1.18
N PHE A 272 7.98 -22.61 0.98
CA PHE A 272 7.08 -22.27 -0.11
C PHE A 272 7.77 -22.28 -1.49
N ILE A 273 9.11 -22.18 -1.53
CA ILE A 273 9.89 -22.13 -2.77
C ILE A 273 9.78 -23.44 -3.55
N ASN A 274 9.55 -23.33 -4.85
CA ASN A 274 9.71 -24.39 -5.85
C ASN A 274 10.27 -23.80 -7.15
N LYS A 275 10.51 -24.63 -8.17
CA LYS A 275 11.10 -24.20 -9.46
C LYS A 275 10.31 -23.13 -10.23
N LYS A 276 9.06 -22.86 -9.84
CA LYS A 276 8.14 -21.90 -10.47
C LYS A 276 7.85 -20.70 -9.57
N THR A 277 8.77 -20.41 -8.65
CA THR A 277 8.69 -19.30 -7.71
C THR A 277 9.47 -18.09 -8.23
N LEU A 278 8.86 -16.90 -8.19
CA LEU A 278 9.58 -15.63 -8.28
C LEU A 278 9.64 -15.01 -6.89
N ILE A 279 10.85 -14.74 -6.41
CA ILE A 279 11.11 -14.09 -5.13
C ILE A 279 11.49 -12.64 -5.41
N THR A 280 10.65 -11.70 -5.03
CA THR A 280 10.91 -10.26 -5.12
C THR A 280 11.37 -9.73 -3.77
N VAL A 281 12.57 -9.14 -3.72
CA VAL A 281 13.13 -8.53 -2.50
C VAL A 281 13.17 -7.01 -2.67
N PHE A 282 12.40 -6.31 -1.84
CA PHE A 282 12.38 -4.85 -1.75
C PHE A 282 13.45 -4.38 -0.74
N LEU A 283 14.62 -4.02 -1.27
CA LEU A 283 15.79 -3.66 -0.46
C LEU A 283 15.61 -2.32 0.25
N GLN A 284 16.25 -2.18 1.41
CA GLN A 284 16.35 -0.92 2.15
C GLN A 284 17.66 -0.20 1.81
N ASN A 285 17.70 1.12 1.98
CA ASN A 285 18.96 1.88 1.87
C ASN A 285 19.82 1.80 3.14
N ASP A 286 19.19 1.57 4.30
CA ASP A 286 19.86 1.49 5.59
C ASP A 286 20.99 0.42 5.56
N PRO A 287 22.27 0.81 5.75
CA PRO A 287 23.40 -0.11 5.65
C PRO A 287 23.37 -1.25 6.67
N TYR A 288 22.72 -1.07 7.82
CA TYR A 288 22.57 -2.11 8.82
C TYR A 288 21.53 -3.15 8.39
N VAL A 289 20.36 -2.71 7.91
CA VAL A 289 19.30 -3.61 7.40
C VAL A 289 19.80 -4.39 6.18
N ARG A 290 20.52 -3.74 5.27
CA ARG A 290 21.05 -4.37 4.05
C ARG A 290 21.91 -5.60 4.30
N LYS A 291 22.64 -5.67 5.42
CA LYS A 291 23.45 -6.85 5.78
C LYS A 291 22.59 -8.11 5.85
N TYR A 292 21.47 -8.04 6.55
CA TYR A 292 20.54 -9.17 6.67
C TYR A 292 19.87 -9.55 5.35
N GLN A 293 19.55 -8.55 4.53
CA GLN A 293 18.96 -8.77 3.20
C GLN A 293 19.96 -9.45 2.26
N LYS A 294 21.22 -8.99 2.23
CA LYS A 294 22.32 -9.61 1.49
C LYS A 294 22.55 -11.05 1.91
N ASP A 295 22.60 -11.32 3.22
CA ASP A 295 22.80 -12.67 3.74
C ASP A 295 21.68 -13.62 3.29
N LEU A 296 20.41 -13.16 3.28
CA LEU A 296 19.31 -13.95 2.73
C LEU A 296 19.46 -14.19 1.23
N ILE A 297 19.72 -13.13 0.46
CA ILE A 297 19.85 -13.23 -1.01
C ILE A 297 20.95 -14.24 -1.36
N ASN A 298 22.10 -14.17 -0.70
CA ASN A 298 23.19 -15.11 -0.87
C ASN A 298 22.76 -16.56 -0.51
N GLU A 299 22.03 -16.74 0.58
CA GLU A 299 21.53 -18.05 1.01
C GLU A 299 20.53 -18.67 0.02
N ILE A 300 19.57 -17.89 -0.48
CA ILE A 300 18.61 -18.39 -1.50
C ILE A 300 19.32 -18.62 -2.82
N LYS A 301 20.25 -17.75 -3.24
CA LYS A 301 21.02 -17.96 -4.47
C LYS A 301 21.83 -19.27 -4.41
N ALA A 302 22.47 -19.56 -3.29
CA ALA A 302 23.22 -20.80 -3.10
C ALA A 302 22.34 -22.07 -3.18
N GLN A 303 21.03 -21.94 -2.96
CA GLN A 303 20.04 -23.03 -2.99
C GLN A 303 19.14 -22.95 -4.22
N GLN A 304 19.54 -22.18 -5.25
CA GLN A 304 18.69 -21.94 -6.40
C GLN A 304 18.50 -23.21 -7.23
N ASP A 305 17.24 -23.61 -7.41
CA ASP A 305 16.83 -24.70 -8.30
C ASP A 305 15.63 -24.25 -9.13
N GLY A 306 15.91 -23.62 -10.28
CA GLY A 306 14.91 -23.22 -11.28
C GLY A 306 14.10 -21.95 -10.96
N TYR A 307 13.92 -21.58 -9.69
CA TYR A 307 13.24 -20.34 -9.32
C TYR A 307 14.03 -19.08 -9.67
N GLN A 308 13.36 -17.93 -9.69
CA GLN A 308 13.94 -16.63 -10.03
C GLN A 308 13.95 -15.68 -8.83
N ILE A 309 14.97 -14.83 -8.75
CA ILE A 309 15.14 -13.80 -7.73
C ILE A 309 15.19 -12.44 -8.44
N LEU A 310 14.26 -11.56 -8.05
CA LEU A 310 14.22 -10.15 -8.43
C LEU A 310 14.58 -9.31 -7.21
N ALA A 311 15.69 -8.56 -7.26
CA ALA A 311 15.97 -7.53 -6.27
C ALA A 311 15.61 -6.15 -6.82
N VAL A 312 14.89 -5.37 -6.01
CA VAL A 312 14.56 -3.98 -6.27
C VAL A 312 15.32 -3.13 -5.25
N ASP A 313 16.14 -2.22 -5.75
CA ASP A 313 17.07 -1.40 -4.98
C ASP A 313 16.92 0.09 -5.34
N PHE A 314 17.52 0.96 -4.54
CA PHE A 314 17.61 2.40 -4.81
C PHE A 314 19.04 2.89 -5.04
N GLN A 315 20.01 2.01 -4.81
CA GLN A 315 21.41 2.25 -5.11
C GLN A 315 21.97 1.03 -5.85
N LYS A 316 22.97 1.25 -6.71
CA LYS A 316 23.63 0.15 -7.40
C LYS A 316 24.57 -0.58 -6.46
N ASP A 317 24.39 -1.89 -6.33
CA ASP A 317 25.18 -2.78 -5.49
C ASP A 317 25.66 -3.99 -6.31
N PRO A 318 26.90 -3.98 -6.82
CA PRO A 318 27.42 -5.04 -7.68
C PRO A 318 27.42 -6.43 -7.03
N GLU A 319 27.50 -6.50 -5.69
CA GLU A 319 27.45 -7.78 -4.99
C GLU A 319 26.04 -8.38 -5.05
N ILE A 320 24.99 -7.56 -4.87
CA ILE A 320 23.60 -8.01 -5.00
C ILE A 320 23.27 -8.33 -6.45
N GLU A 321 23.69 -7.47 -7.39
CA GLU A 321 23.48 -7.65 -8.83
C GLU A 321 24.00 -9.02 -9.30
N ALA A 322 25.15 -9.48 -8.77
CA ALA A 322 25.72 -10.78 -9.09
C ALA A 322 24.98 -11.99 -8.48
N LEU A 323 24.12 -11.77 -7.47
CA LEU A 323 23.42 -12.83 -6.73
C LEU A 323 21.97 -13.04 -7.17
N VAL A 324 21.43 -12.20 -8.04
CA VAL A 324 20.01 -12.23 -8.45
C VAL A 324 19.87 -12.46 -9.95
N ASP A 325 18.71 -12.93 -10.39
CA ASP A 325 18.44 -13.15 -11.81
C ASP A 325 18.04 -11.86 -12.51
N LYS A 326 17.34 -10.97 -11.79
CA LYS A 326 17.02 -9.62 -12.24
C LYS A 326 17.30 -8.61 -11.13
N TYR A 327 17.95 -7.52 -11.49
CA TYR A 327 18.28 -6.42 -10.60
C TYR A 327 17.71 -5.12 -11.15
N MET A 328 16.79 -4.51 -10.40
CA MET A 328 16.17 -3.24 -10.76
C MET A 328 16.61 -2.17 -9.77
N VAL A 329 17.18 -1.08 -10.29
CA VAL A 329 17.61 0.05 -9.47
C VAL A 329 16.75 1.27 -9.80
N ILE A 330 15.99 1.74 -8.82
CA ILE A 330 15.21 2.98 -8.93
C ILE A 330 16.14 4.15 -8.62
N GLN A 331 16.42 4.99 -9.62
CA GLN A 331 17.38 6.09 -9.48
C GLN A 331 16.68 7.39 -9.07
N TYR A 332 17.03 7.90 -7.89
CA TYR A 332 16.53 9.18 -7.37
C TYR A 332 17.51 10.36 -7.46
N ASN A 333 18.78 10.09 -7.79
CA ASN A 333 19.87 11.10 -7.81
C ASN A 333 20.15 11.79 -6.45
N LYS A 334 19.50 11.33 -5.37
CA LYS A 334 19.77 11.67 -3.97
C LYS A 334 19.13 10.63 -3.05
N ASP A 335 19.47 10.65 -1.78
CA ASP A 335 18.79 9.82 -0.78
C ASP A 335 17.37 10.33 -0.55
N ILE A 336 16.40 9.49 -0.87
CA ILE A 336 15.00 9.71 -0.49
C ILE A 336 14.79 9.01 0.84
N GLU A 337 14.83 9.81 1.90
CA GLU A 337 14.38 9.39 3.22
C GLU A 337 12.88 9.71 3.36
N ASN A 338 12.27 9.32 4.49
CA ASN A 338 10.86 9.62 4.83
C ASN A 338 9.78 8.69 4.25
N GLY A 339 10.11 7.58 3.58
CA GLY A 339 9.10 6.58 3.18
C GLY A 339 8.43 6.88 1.83
N LEU A 340 8.85 7.90 1.09
CA LEU A 340 8.29 8.18 -0.25
C LEU A 340 8.65 7.09 -1.27
N GLU A 341 9.73 6.35 -1.05
CA GLU A 341 10.18 5.25 -1.89
C GLU A 341 9.14 4.11 -2.02
N VAL A 342 8.26 3.97 -1.02
CA VAL A 342 7.10 3.07 -1.03
C VAL A 342 6.25 3.23 -2.29
N LEU A 343 6.12 4.48 -2.78
CA LEU A 343 5.28 4.80 -3.93
C LEU A 343 5.75 4.10 -5.21
N ASN A 344 7.07 4.08 -5.48
CA ASN A 344 7.60 3.38 -6.64
C ASN A 344 7.67 1.86 -6.42
N LEU A 345 7.95 1.40 -5.20
CA LEU A 345 7.96 -0.04 -4.91
C LEU A 345 6.60 -0.69 -5.15
N VAL A 346 5.50 -0.03 -4.74
CA VAL A 346 4.17 -0.59 -4.96
C VAL A 346 3.80 -0.65 -6.44
N MET A 347 4.27 0.31 -7.26
CA MET A 347 4.08 0.25 -8.71
C MET A 347 4.69 -1.02 -9.31
N ILE A 348 5.87 -1.43 -8.85
CA ILE A 348 6.52 -2.67 -9.30
C ILE A 348 5.65 -3.88 -8.95
N GLY A 349 5.15 -3.97 -7.71
CA GLY A 349 4.26 -5.05 -7.28
C GLY A 349 2.97 -5.11 -8.10
N GLN A 350 2.34 -3.95 -8.34
CA GLN A 350 1.13 -3.81 -9.16
C GLN A 350 1.38 -4.22 -10.61
N THR A 351 2.50 -3.80 -11.22
CA THR A 351 2.85 -4.16 -12.60
C THR A 351 3.12 -5.66 -12.75
N ILE A 352 3.77 -6.30 -11.77
CA ILE A 352 3.95 -7.76 -11.77
C ILE A 352 2.58 -8.45 -11.78
N ALA A 353 1.67 -8.04 -10.90
CA ALA A 353 0.33 -8.61 -10.80
C ALA A 353 -0.51 -8.38 -12.06
N PHE A 354 -0.42 -7.18 -12.65
CA PHE A 354 -1.11 -6.79 -13.88
C PHE A 354 -0.70 -7.66 -15.07
N TYR A 355 0.61 -7.76 -15.36
CA TYR A 355 1.07 -8.59 -16.48
C TYR A 355 0.84 -10.07 -16.23
N LYS A 356 0.94 -10.54 -14.98
CA LYS A 356 0.61 -11.93 -14.66
C LYS A 356 -0.87 -12.24 -14.89
N SER A 357 -1.80 -11.32 -14.58
CA SER A 357 -3.22 -11.47 -14.94
C SER A 357 -3.41 -11.69 -16.44
N LEU A 358 -2.77 -10.86 -17.26
CA LEU A 358 -2.86 -10.95 -18.72
C LEU A 358 -2.32 -12.29 -19.23
N MET A 359 -1.20 -12.76 -18.68
CA MET A 359 -0.59 -14.05 -19.05
C MET A 359 -1.41 -15.26 -18.59
N GLU A 360 -2.36 -15.07 -17.68
CA GLU A 360 -3.32 -16.09 -17.24
C GLU A 360 -4.65 -16.02 -18.00
N ASP A 361 -4.70 -15.23 -19.09
CA ASP A 361 -5.88 -14.93 -19.90
C ASP A 361 -7.05 -14.35 -19.07
N LEU A 362 -6.72 -13.57 -18.03
CA LEU A 362 -7.69 -12.88 -17.18
C LEU A 362 -7.76 -11.39 -17.52
N SER A 363 -8.95 -10.79 -17.35
CA SER A 363 -9.16 -9.34 -17.42
C SER A 363 -8.69 -8.68 -16.12
N PRO A 364 -7.64 -7.84 -16.14
CA PRO A 364 -7.17 -7.14 -14.93
C PRO A 364 -8.23 -6.22 -14.32
N ASP A 365 -9.11 -5.62 -15.13
CA ASP A 365 -10.17 -4.73 -14.64
C ASP A 365 -11.20 -5.48 -13.79
N ASN A 366 -11.47 -6.75 -14.13
CA ASN A 366 -12.37 -7.64 -13.40
C ASN A 366 -11.83 -9.09 -13.37
N PRO A 367 -10.84 -9.39 -12.51
CA PRO A 367 -10.12 -10.68 -12.51
C PRO A 367 -10.92 -11.82 -11.87
N SER A 368 -12.15 -11.56 -11.40
CA SER A 368 -13.04 -12.52 -10.75
C SER A 368 -14.31 -12.71 -11.59
N PRO A 369 -14.23 -13.44 -12.72
CA PRO A 369 -15.38 -13.62 -13.63
C PRO A 369 -16.58 -14.33 -12.97
N THR A 370 -16.33 -15.11 -11.92
CA THR A 370 -17.37 -15.81 -11.14
C THR A 370 -17.98 -14.96 -10.02
N GLY A 371 -17.49 -13.74 -9.79
CA GLY A 371 -18.01 -12.82 -8.76
C GLY A 371 -17.68 -13.21 -7.31
N VAL A 372 -16.69 -14.09 -7.09
CA VAL A 372 -16.25 -14.51 -5.74
C VAL A 372 -15.70 -13.34 -4.93
N ILE A 373 -15.00 -12.41 -5.58
CA ILE A 373 -14.59 -11.13 -5.01
C ILE A 373 -15.20 -9.98 -5.79
N ASN A 374 -15.45 -8.87 -5.10
CA ASN A 374 -16.14 -7.69 -5.65
C ASN A 374 -15.35 -6.42 -5.33
N ARG A 375 -15.39 -5.43 -6.24
CA ARG A 375 -14.77 -4.11 -6.04
C ARG A 375 -15.24 -3.41 -4.76
N ILE A 376 -16.53 -3.50 -4.46
CA ILE A 376 -17.10 -3.10 -3.18
C ILE A 376 -17.56 -4.40 -2.52
N VAL A 377 -17.14 -4.61 -1.27
CA VAL A 377 -17.53 -5.80 -0.51
C VAL A 377 -19.05 -5.94 -0.43
N GLN A 378 -19.54 -7.16 -0.59
CA GLN A 378 -20.95 -7.50 -0.51
C GLN A 378 -21.16 -8.58 0.56
N GLY A 379 -22.35 -8.64 1.15
CA GLY A 379 -22.74 -9.69 2.10
C GLY A 379 -22.27 -9.49 3.55
N VAL A 380 -21.65 -8.36 3.88
CA VAL A 380 -21.26 -8.04 5.26
C VAL A 380 -22.47 -7.54 6.05
N VAL A 381 -22.79 -8.23 7.14
CA VAL A 381 -23.82 -7.82 8.10
C VAL A 381 -23.13 -7.23 9.33
N ILE A 382 -23.46 -5.99 9.66
CA ILE A 382 -22.99 -5.33 10.88
C ILE A 382 -23.99 -5.58 11.99
N TYR A 383 -23.53 -6.17 13.09
CA TYR A 383 -24.35 -6.43 14.28
C TYR A 383 -24.20 -5.27 15.28
N PRO A 384 -25.28 -4.89 16.00
CA PRO A 384 -25.21 -3.88 17.04
C PRO A 384 -24.20 -4.25 18.13
N TYR A 385 -23.40 -3.28 18.55
CA TYR A 385 -22.50 -3.42 19.68
C TYR A 385 -23.20 -3.00 20.97
N ASN A 386 -23.34 -3.94 21.91
CA ASN A 386 -23.86 -3.68 23.25
C ASN A 386 -22.71 -3.82 24.24
N LYS A 387 -22.34 -2.73 24.92
CA LYS A 387 -21.26 -2.67 25.92
C LYS A 387 -21.63 -3.39 27.24
N GLU A 388 -22.49 -4.41 27.21
CA GLU A 388 -22.91 -5.17 28.39
C GLU A 388 -22.26 -6.55 28.40
N ALA A 389 -21.15 -6.66 29.15
CA ALA A 389 -20.76 -7.83 29.94
C ALA A 389 -19.80 -7.40 31.07
#